data_AF-A0A176VUL0-F1
#
_entry.id   AF-A0A176VUL0-F1
#
_cell.length_a   1.000
_cell.length_b   1.000
_cell.length_c   1.000
_cell.angle_alpha   90.00
_cell.angle_beta   90.00
_cell.angle_gamma   90.00
#
_symmetry.space_group_name_H-M   'P 1'
#
loop_
_entity.id
_entity.type
_entity.pdbx_description
1 polymer ?
#
loop_
_entity_poly.entity_id
_entity_poly.type
_entity_poly.pdbx_seq_one_letter_code
_entity_poly.pdbx_strand_id
1 'polypeptide(L)'
;MGTMWMLLRWAAAAVAAVTVQKWVVKSVQLERKLAETEAALKVARRERTAERTGRIRAQRELKTALVSKKSSEDANSGAFPMTPIGTVRSCFSTRNGTPRQPLLVTEARSCVVLYPGGIPVEAFEGLGQYSHCWLLYVFHDNTDLQRLWIKPGHRDFKAKIHVPRLQGGKMGVFATRSPHRPCPIGLSVAKIEGVYGGMLLLSGADIVDGTKAEEKPLKMNHLVLLSESGTIPVQAYDSSILTANVLLVWLVPVLDIKPYLPYCDSVSVASAPSWVKAGGSEDVLAMKTVDFSESFIRDLGASWKSMEKYSLYSSPEELQKLLKQVLSRDIRSLNQRERPHTAKLSEVSDIFSKISSDPADLDVEGAGSSDEKELSAQTEKFLQVTRDSCTNGEVLYNLVIEGVNVSYTQDSEGHVVVKACTVLQHLNTPDIRNCRRGFTS
;
A
#
# COMPACT_ATOMS: atom_id res chain seq x y z
N MET A 1 -1.45 69.95 -35.18
CA MET A 1 -2.31 68.74 -35.03
C MET A 1 -1.75 67.48 -35.69
N GLY A 2 -0.97 67.55 -36.79
CA GLY A 2 -0.49 66.35 -37.50
C GLY A 2 0.57 65.48 -36.79
N THR A 3 1.43 66.06 -35.95
CA THR A 3 2.50 65.33 -35.23
C THR A 3 1.96 64.44 -34.10
N MET A 4 0.87 64.86 -33.44
CA MET A 4 0.22 64.08 -32.38
C MET A 4 -0.48 62.82 -32.92
N TRP A 5 -1.04 62.89 -34.13
CA TRP A 5 -1.67 61.76 -34.80
C TRP A 5 -0.67 60.71 -35.30
N MET A 6 0.54 61.13 -35.70
CA MET A 6 1.62 60.18 -36.04
C MET A 6 2.10 59.41 -34.81
N LEU A 7 2.32 60.09 -33.68
CA LEU A 7 2.72 59.43 -32.43
C LEU A 7 1.69 58.41 -31.94
N LEU A 8 0.39 58.72 -32.05
CA LEU A 8 -0.69 57.79 -31.70
C LEU A 8 -0.68 56.52 -32.58
N ARG A 9 -0.40 56.68 -33.89
CA ARG A 9 -0.30 55.55 -34.83
C ARG A 9 0.90 54.66 -34.54
N TRP A 10 2.05 55.24 -34.23
CA TRP A 10 3.24 54.48 -33.84
C TRP A 10 3.04 53.73 -32.52
N ALA A 11 2.38 54.35 -31.54
CA ALA A 11 2.02 53.69 -30.29
C ALA A 11 1.07 52.49 -30.51
N ALA A 12 0.04 52.65 -31.35
CA ALA A 12 -0.90 51.57 -31.67
C ALA A 12 -0.20 50.41 -32.41
N ALA A 13 0.69 50.71 -33.35
CA ALA A 13 1.48 49.71 -34.07
C ALA A 13 2.44 48.94 -33.14
N ALA A 14 3.08 49.63 -32.19
CA ALA A 14 3.95 49.00 -31.20
C ALA A 14 3.18 48.05 -30.26
N VAL A 15 1.99 48.46 -29.80
CA VAL A 15 1.12 47.60 -28.98
C VAL A 15 0.69 46.35 -29.76
N ALA A 16 0.30 46.50 -31.02
CA ALA A 16 -0.07 45.38 -31.88
C ALA A 16 1.11 44.42 -32.14
N ALA A 17 2.32 44.93 -32.33
CA ALA A 17 3.50 44.10 -32.50
C ALA A 17 3.81 43.28 -31.24
N VAL A 18 3.69 43.89 -30.05
CA VAL A 18 3.91 43.20 -28.77
C VAL A 18 2.84 42.15 -28.48
N THR A 19 1.57 42.41 -28.83
CA THR A 19 0.49 41.42 -28.66
C THR A 19 0.66 40.23 -29.60
N VAL A 20 1.05 40.46 -30.85
CA VAL A 20 1.37 39.40 -31.82
C VAL A 20 2.58 38.58 -31.35
N GLN A 21 3.65 39.23 -30.89
CA GLN A 21 4.83 38.55 -30.35
C GLN A 21 4.46 37.65 -29.16
N LYS A 22 3.64 38.17 -28.22
CA LYS A 22 3.14 37.40 -27.08
C LYS A 22 2.27 36.21 -27.53
N TRP A 23 1.45 36.39 -28.56
CA TRP A 23 0.61 35.33 -29.10
C TRP A 23 1.43 34.22 -29.76
N VAL A 24 2.44 34.57 -30.57
CA VAL A 24 3.34 33.60 -31.22
C VAL A 24 4.11 32.78 -30.17
N VAL A 25 4.68 33.44 -29.16
CA VAL A 25 5.38 32.74 -28.06
C VAL A 25 4.42 31.79 -27.33
N LYS A 26 3.18 32.21 -27.08
CA LYS A 26 2.15 31.38 -26.45
C LYS A 26 1.71 30.21 -27.34
N SER A 27 1.63 30.40 -28.66
CA SER A 27 1.28 29.35 -29.63
C SER A 27 2.34 28.26 -29.67
N VAL A 28 3.63 28.63 -29.77
CA VAL A 28 4.75 27.68 -29.75
C VAL A 28 4.82 26.92 -28.42
N GLN A 29 4.52 27.59 -27.30
CA GLN A 29 4.42 26.93 -26.00
C GLN A 29 3.26 25.92 -25.94
N LEU A 30 2.12 26.21 -26.57
CA LEU A 30 0.96 25.31 -26.62
C LEU A 30 1.22 24.09 -27.50
N GLU A 31 1.82 24.27 -28.68
CA GLU A 31 2.19 23.15 -29.57
C GLU A 31 3.19 22.20 -28.91
N ARG A 32 4.16 22.75 -28.19
CA ARG A 32 5.11 21.95 -27.41
C ARG A 32 4.41 21.14 -26.31
N LYS A 33 3.46 21.74 -25.60
CA LYS A 33 2.63 21.04 -24.60
C LYS A 33 1.77 19.94 -25.24
N LEU A 34 1.21 20.17 -26.43
CA LEU A 34 0.44 19.15 -27.15
C LEU A 34 1.31 17.93 -27.47
N ALA A 35 2.51 18.16 -28.01
CA ALA A 35 3.44 17.07 -28.33
C ALA A 35 3.93 16.30 -27.09
N GLU A 36 4.23 17.01 -25.99
CA GLU A 36 4.67 16.41 -24.71
C GLU A 36 3.55 15.55 -24.09
N THR A 37 2.31 16.06 -24.07
CA THR A 37 1.13 15.32 -23.54
C THR A 37 0.79 14.08 -24.36
N GLU A 38 0.88 14.14 -25.69
CA GLU A 38 0.67 12.97 -26.57
C GLU A 38 1.71 11.87 -26.32
N ALA A 39 2.98 12.24 -26.14
CA ALA A 39 4.06 11.29 -25.83
C ALA A 39 3.86 10.66 -24.44
N ALA A 40 3.52 11.46 -23.43
CA ALA A 40 3.27 11.00 -22.07
C ALA A 40 2.04 10.08 -21.97
N LEU A 41 0.97 10.38 -22.72
CA LEU A 41 -0.21 9.54 -22.87
C LEU A 41 0.14 8.19 -23.49
N LYS A 42 0.99 8.18 -24.51
CA LYS A 42 1.44 6.95 -25.19
C LYS A 42 2.23 6.03 -24.26
N VAL A 43 3.10 6.58 -23.40
CA VAL A 43 3.85 5.80 -22.39
C VAL A 43 2.93 5.27 -21.29
N ALA A 44 2.07 6.11 -20.71
CA ALA A 44 1.13 5.68 -19.66
C ALA A 44 0.11 4.64 -20.17
N ARG A 45 -0.34 4.77 -21.42
CA ARG A 45 -1.17 3.75 -22.09
C ARG A 45 -0.41 2.43 -22.21
N ARG A 46 0.88 2.44 -22.56
CA ARG A 46 1.70 1.22 -22.63
C ARG A 46 1.88 0.55 -21.28
N GLU A 47 2.13 1.30 -20.20
CA GLU A 47 2.25 0.74 -18.84
C GLU A 47 0.93 0.16 -18.34
N ARG A 48 -0.19 0.88 -18.48
CA ARG A 48 -1.52 0.35 -18.13
C ARG A 48 -1.92 -0.84 -18.99
N THR A 49 -1.59 -0.83 -20.28
CA THR A 49 -1.83 -1.98 -21.16
C THR A 49 -0.97 -3.15 -20.72
N ALA A 50 0.31 -2.97 -20.38
CA ALA A 50 1.16 -4.03 -19.88
C ALA A 50 0.64 -4.63 -18.56
N GLU A 51 0.20 -3.79 -17.63
CA GLU A 51 -0.43 -4.22 -16.38
C GLU A 51 -1.73 -4.99 -16.63
N ARG A 52 -2.63 -4.43 -17.46
CA ARG A 52 -3.90 -5.06 -17.83
C ARG A 52 -3.68 -6.37 -18.57
N THR A 53 -2.69 -6.44 -19.45
CA THR A 53 -2.33 -7.67 -20.17
C THR A 53 -1.77 -8.71 -19.20
N GLY A 54 -0.99 -8.29 -18.19
CA GLY A 54 -0.55 -9.14 -17.09
C GLY A 54 -1.72 -9.69 -16.26
N ARG A 55 -2.68 -8.83 -15.87
CA ARG A 55 -3.90 -9.22 -15.14
C ARG A 55 -4.79 -10.16 -15.96
N ILE A 56 -5.05 -9.84 -17.22
CA ILE A 56 -5.86 -10.68 -18.13
C ILE A 56 -5.17 -12.02 -18.38
N ARG A 57 -3.85 -12.03 -18.55
CA ARG A 57 -3.08 -13.27 -18.69
C ARG A 57 -3.21 -14.13 -17.45
N ALA A 58 -3.02 -13.56 -16.26
CA ALA A 58 -3.21 -14.27 -14.99
C ALA A 58 -4.64 -14.80 -14.83
N GLN A 59 -5.66 -13.99 -15.16
CA GLN A 59 -7.08 -14.40 -15.12
C GLN A 59 -7.43 -15.49 -16.13
N ARG A 60 -6.88 -15.44 -17.35
CA ARG A 60 -7.08 -16.49 -18.37
C ARG A 60 -6.37 -17.78 -17.96
N GLU A 61 -5.13 -17.69 -17.50
CA GLU A 61 -4.39 -18.82 -16.95
C GLU A 61 -5.13 -19.45 -15.76
N LEU A 62 -5.73 -18.63 -14.88
CA LEU A 62 -6.60 -19.07 -13.79
C LEU A 62 -7.85 -19.80 -14.30
N LYS A 63 -8.56 -19.23 -15.27
CA LYS A 63 -9.78 -19.85 -15.85
C LYS A 63 -9.46 -21.17 -16.56
N THR A 64 -8.36 -21.24 -17.31
CA THR A 64 -7.89 -22.48 -17.95
C THR A 64 -7.45 -23.51 -16.91
N ALA A 65 -6.78 -23.08 -15.84
CA ALA A 65 -6.36 -24.00 -14.77
C ALA A 65 -7.54 -24.55 -13.97
N LEU A 66 -8.57 -23.74 -13.69
CA LEU A 66 -9.81 -24.17 -13.05
C LEU A 66 -10.56 -25.20 -13.90
N VAL A 67 -10.55 -25.05 -15.22
CA VAL A 67 -11.10 -26.05 -16.16
C VAL A 67 -10.28 -27.34 -16.13
N SER A 68 -8.95 -27.27 -16.06
CA SER A 68 -8.09 -28.46 -15.95
C SER A 68 -8.10 -29.15 -14.59
N LYS A 69 -8.46 -28.43 -13.51
CA LYS A 69 -8.54 -28.97 -12.15
C LYS A 69 -9.75 -29.91 -11.98
N LYS A 70 -10.77 -29.76 -12.82
CA LYS A 70 -11.97 -30.62 -12.83
C LYS A 70 -11.70 -32.04 -13.36
N SER A 71 -10.50 -32.32 -13.87
CA SER A 71 -10.14 -33.62 -14.48
C SER A 71 -8.93 -34.32 -13.82
N SER A 72 -8.41 -33.83 -12.69
CA SER A 72 -7.21 -34.39 -12.04
C SER A 72 -7.34 -34.41 -10.51
N GLU A 73 -8.24 -35.24 -10.00
CA GLU A 73 -8.35 -35.52 -8.56
C GLU A 73 -7.33 -36.57 -8.06
N ASP A 74 -6.62 -37.26 -8.94
CA ASP A 74 -5.70 -38.34 -8.54
C ASP A 74 -4.25 -38.07 -8.93
N ALA A 75 -3.50 -37.42 -8.02
CA ALA A 75 -2.06 -37.63 -7.86
C ALA A 75 -1.56 -36.91 -6.60
N ASN A 76 -1.30 -37.70 -5.55
CA ASN A 76 -0.53 -37.38 -4.35
C ASN A 76 0.53 -36.28 -4.57
N SER A 77 0.22 -35.04 -4.21
CA SER A 77 1.15 -33.92 -4.33
C SER A 77 1.84 -33.72 -2.98
N GLY A 78 3.18 -33.66 -2.96
CA GLY A 78 4.00 -33.38 -1.76
C GLY A 78 3.83 -31.97 -1.18
N ALA A 79 2.59 -31.49 -1.07
CA ALA A 79 2.17 -30.25 -0.45
C ALA A 79 1.60 -30.55 0.94
N PHE A 80 2.03 -29.79 1.95
CA PHE A 80 1.50 -29.90 3.30
C PHE A 80 0.27 -28.99 3.41
N PRO A 81 -0.93 -29.53 3.73
CA PRO A 81 -2.11 -28.69 3.94
C PRO A 81 -1.89 -27.87 5.21
N MET A 82 -1.95 -26.54 5.08
CA MET A 82 -1.93 -25.61 6.21
C MET A 82 -3.23 -24.81 6.19
N THR A 83 -3.95 -24.82 7.32
CA THR A 83 -5.11 -23.95 7.53
C THR A 83 -4.64 -22.72 8.29
N PRO A 84 -4.85 -21.50 7.77
CA PRO A 84 -4.46 -20.29 8.50
C PRO A 84 -5.23 -20.15 9.81
N ILE A 85 -4.56 -19.65 10.85
CA ILE A 85 -5.10 -19.53 12.22
C ILE A 85 -5.91 -18.24 12.41
N GLY A 86 -5.69 -17.26 11.55
CA GLY A 86 -6.31 -15.95 11.63
C GLY A 86 -5.78 -15.01 10.55
N THR A 87 -6.06 -13.73 10.74
CA THR A 87 -5.75 -12.69 9.75
C THR A 87 -5.06 -11.50 10.39
N VAL A 88 -4.16 -10.86 9.63
CA VAL A 88 -3.49 -9.64 10.07
C VAL A 88 -4.23 -8.42 9.54
N ARG A 89 -4.51 -7.49 10.45
CA ARG A 89 -4.75 -6.09 10.12
C ARG A 89 -3.52 -5.25 10.42
N SER A 90 -3.16 -4.35 9.53
CA SER A 90 -1.92 -3.55 9.62
C SER A 90 -2.16 -2.12 9.20
N CYS A 91 -1.33 -1.19 9.69
CA CYS A 91 -1.33 0.19 9.21
C CYS A 91 -0.92 0.35 7.74
N PHE A 92 -0.31 -0.68 7.13
CA PHE A 92 0.19 -0.63 5.76
C PHE A 92 -0.83 -1.13 4.72
N SER A 93 -1.60 -0.21 4.13
CA SER A 93 -2.60 -0.58 3.10
C SER A 93 -1.99 -1.10 1.79
N THR A 94 -0.70 -0.86 1.53
CA THR A 94 -0.02 -1.31 0.32
C THR A 94 1.41 -1.76 0.61
N ARG A 95 2.02 -2.52 -0.32
CA ARG A 95 3.45 -2.87 -0.27
C ARG A 95 4.37 -1.66 -0.21
N ASN A 96 3.98 -0.54 -0.82
CA ASN A 96 4.77 0.69 -0.78
C ASN A 96 4.68 1.31 0.62
N GLY A 97 5.82 1.62 1.22
CA GLY A 97 5.89 2.11 2.59
C GLY A 97 5.86 1.02 3.67
N THR A 98 5.48 -0.22 3.35
CA THR A 98 5.70 -1.34 4.27
C THR A 98 7.21 -1.51 4.49
N PRO A 99 7.68 -1.62 5.75
CA PRO A 99 9.08 -1.82 6.05
C PRO A 99 9.63 -3.02 5.31
N ARG A 100 10.87 -2.95 4.83
CA ARG A 100 11.48 -4.08 4.12
C ARG A 100 11.83 -5.24 5.05
N GLN A 101 11.91 -4.98 6.35
CA GLN A 101 12.29 -5.90 7.42
C GLN A 101 11.57 -5.47 8.71
N PRO A 102 11.30 -6.40 9.64
CA PRO A 102 10.65 -6.10 10.90
C PRO A 102 11.51 -5.18 11.78
N LEU A 103 10.88 -4.50 12.73
CA LEU A 103 11.48 -3.60 13.73
C LEU A 103 12.20 -2.36 13.17
N LEU A 104 12.27 -2.17 11.84
CA LEU A 104 12.75 -0.91 11.24
C LEU A 104 11.82 0.27 11.53
N VAL A 105 10.53 0.00 11.65
CA VAL A 105 9.48 0.96 12.00
C VAL A 105 8.78 0.41 13.23
N THR A 106 9.28 0.73 14.41
CA THR A 106 8.76 0.25 15.69
C THR A 106 7.35 0.77 15.97
N GLU A 107 6.99 1.93 15.42
CA GLU A 107 5.65 2.51 15.58
C GLU A 107 4.59 1.79 14.73
N ALA A 108 4.99 0.86 13.84
CA ALA A 108 4.06 0.16 12.95
C ALA A 108 3.12 -0.76 13.73
N ARG A 109 1.88 -0.31 13.95
CA ARG A 109 0.84 -1.09 14.64
C ARG A 109 0.17 -2.10 13.71
N SER A 110 -0.12 -3.28 14.26
CA SER A 110 -0.89 -4.34 13.59
C SER A 110 -1.66 -5.16 14.63
N CYS A 111 -2.67 -5.89 14.17
CA CYS A 111 -3.51 -6.75 14.99
C CYS A 111 -3.71 -8.07 14.28
N VAL A 112 -3.42 -9.18 14.96
CA VAL A 112 -3.86 -10.51 14.52
C VAL A 112 -5.23 -10.79 15.09
N VAL A 113 -6.16 -11.26 14.25
CA VAL A 113 -7.51 -11.66 14.65
C VAL A 113 -7.68 -13.14 14.30
N LEU A 114 -7.91 -13.99 15.30
CA LEU A 114 -8.19 -15.41 15.10
C LEU A 114 -9.52 -15.60 14.36
N TYR A 115 -9.63 -16.67 13.57
CA TYR A 115 -10.90 -17.00 12.93
C TYR A 115 -11.95 -17.46 13.96
N PRO A 116 -13.14 -16.85 13.98
CA PRO A 116 -14.21 -17.26 14.88
C PRO A 116 -14.58 -18.74 14.66
N GLY A 117 -14.66 -19.51 15.75
CA GLY A 117 -15.01 -20.93 15.71
C GLY A 117 -13.89 -21.86 15.18
N GLY A 118 -12.75 -21.31 14.78
CA GLY A 118 -11.59 -22.10 14.34
C GLY A 118 -10.66 -22.48 15.49
N ILE A 119 -10.20 -21.47 16.25
CA ILE A 119 -9.23 -21.64 17.34
C ILE A 119 -9.78 -21.00 18.62
N PRO A 120 -9.79 -21.72 19.76
CA PRO A 120 -10.20 -21.14 21.04
C PRO A 120 -9.32 -19.95 21.45
N VAL A 121 -9.90 -18.93 22.08
CA VAL A 121 -9.18 -17.71 22.48
C VAL A 121 -8.12 -17.99 23.56
N GLU A 122 -8.30 -19.08 24.30
CA GLU A 122 -7.37 -19.64 25.28
C GLU A 122 -6.03 -20.02 24.66
N ALA A 123 -5.94 -20.17 23.32
CA ALA A 123 -4.68 -20.37 22.62
C ALA A 123 -3.70 -19.18 22.79
N PHE A 124 -4.17 -18.01 23.23
CA PHE A 124 -3.31 -16.88 23.59
C PHE A 124 -2.99 -16.79 25.09
N GLU A 125 -3.46 -17.71 25.92
CA GLU A 125 -3.13 -17.72 27.35
C GLU A 125 -1.61 -17.81 27.56
N GLY A 126 -1.07 -16.94 28.42
CA GLY A 126 0.36 -16.83 28.68
C GLY A 126 1.17 -16.08 27.62
N LEU A 127 0.63 -15.82 26.42
CA LEU A 127 1.36 -15.11 25.36
C LEU A 127 1.71 -13.66 25.77
N GLY A 128 0.84 -13.00 26.54
CA GLY A 128 1.08 -11.66 27.07
C GLY A 128 2.24 -11.55 28.09
N GLN A 129 2.82 -12.68 28.54
CA GLN A 129 4.01 -12.69 29.39
C GLN A 129 5.30 -12.46 28.58
N TYR A 130 5.24 -12.56 27.25
CA TYR A 130 6.37 -12.32 26.35
C TYR A 130 6.30 -10.90 25.82
N SER A 131 7.47 -10.26 25.69
CA SER A 131 7.54 -8.92 25.07
C SER A 131 7.43 -8.96 23.55
N HIS A 132 7.78 -10.08 22.92
CA HIS A 132 7.84 -10.24 21.47
C HIS A 132 7.38 -11.63 21.04
N CYS A 133 6.90 -11.74 19.80
CA CYS A 133 6.58 -12.99 19.15
C CYS A 133 7.12 -13.04 17.72
N TRP A 134 7.28 -14.26 17.21
CA TRP A 134 7.35 -14.57 15.80
C TRP A 134 5.96 -14.70 15.22
N LEU A 135 5.76 -14.06 14.07
CA LEU A 135 4.63 -14.28 13.19
C LEU A 135 5.09 -14.99 11.93
N LEU A 136 4.45 -16.12 11.63
CA LEU A 136 4.55 -16.78 10.34
C LEU A 136 3.27 -16.49 9.56
N TYR A 137 3.42 -15.95 8.35
CA TYR A 137 2.30 -15.53 7.51
C TYR A 137 2.56 -15.83 6.04
N VAL A 138 1.53 -15.82 5.21
CA VAL A 138 1.70 -15.92 3.76
C VAL A 138 1.81 -14.53 3.14
N PHE A 139 2.74 -14.34 2.20
CA PHE A 139 2.82 -13.15 1.36
C PHE A 139 1.64 -13.08 0.38
N HIS A 140 0.43 -12.78 0.88
CA HIS A 140 -0.83 -12.78 0.13
C HIS A 140 -0.86 -11.85 -1.11
N ASP A 141 -0.09 -10.75 -1.10
CA ASP A 141 0.06 -9.82 -2.24
C ASP A 141 1.27 -10.18 -3.15
N ASN A 142 1.75 -11.43 -3.07
CA ASN A 142 2.76 -11.94 -3.99
C ASN A 142 2.10 -12.41 -5.30
N THR A 143 2.57 -11.84 -6.41
CA THR A 143 2.07 -12.13 -7.77
C THR A 143 2.28 -13.59 -8.20
N ASP A 144 3.18 -14.32 -7.55
CA ASP A 144 3.53 -15.69 -7.91
C ASP A 144 2.64 -16.74 -7.20
N LEU A 145 1.80 -16.35 -6.24
CA LEU A 145 1.01 -17.29 -5.42
C LEU A 145 0.16 -18.24 -6.24
N GLN A 146 -0.58 -17.70 -7.22
CA GLN A 146 -1.42 -18.51 -8.09
C GLN A 146 -0.59 -19.54 -8.85
N ARG A 147 0.58 -19.16 -9.37
CA ARG A 147 1.48 -20.09 -10.07
C ARG A 147 1.99 -21.19 -9.14
N LEU A 148 2.37 -20.82 -7.92
CA LEU A 148 2.94 -21.73 -6.93
C LEU A 148 1.91 -22.75 -6.41
N TRP A 149 0.66 -22.35 -6.22
CA TRP A 149 -0.37 -23.19 -5.60
C TRP A 149 -1.25 -23.93 -6.61
N ILE A 150 -1.38 -23.43 -7.85
CA ILE A 150 -2.18 -24.08 -8.90
C ILE A 150 -1.35 -25.07 -9.72
N LYS A 151 -0.05 -24.80 -9.93
CA LYS A 151 0.88 -25.69 -10.63
C LYS A 151 2.10 -25.95 -9.75
N PRO A 152 2.00 -26.82 -8.73
CA PRO A 152 3.13 -27.13 -7.86
C PRO A 152 4.27 -27.74 -8.70
N GLY A 153 5.31 -26.94 -8.94
CA GLY A 153 6.45 -27.34 -9.74
C GLY A 153 7.55 -26.28 -9.69
N HIS A 154 8.77 -26.69 -9.36
CA HIS A 154 9.91 -25.77 -9.26
C HIS A 154 10.63 -25.53 -10.60
N ARG A 155 10.16 -26.15 -11.70
CA ARG A 155 10.84 -26.11 -13.01
C ARG A 155 11.00 -24.68 -13.56
N ASP A 156 10.00 -23.83 -13.35
CA ASP A 156 10.02 -22.43 -13.82
C ASP A 156 10.35 -21.42 -12.70
N PHE A 157 10.87 -21.89 -11.57
CA PHE A 157 11.20 -21.03 -10.43
C PHE A 157 12.41 -20.14 -10.72
N LYS A 158 12.23 -18.82 -10.56
CA LYS A 158 13.31 -17.86 -10.77
C LYS A 158 14.26 -17.89 -9.57
N ALA A 159 15.42 -18.51 -9.74
CA ALA A 159 16.39 -18.71 -8.66
C ALA A 159 17.04 -17.43 -8.10
N LYS A 160 17.02 -16.30 -8.85
CA LYS A 160 17.64 -15.03 -8.46
C LYS A 160 16.68 -13.84 -8.52
N ILE A 161 16.79 -12.92 -7.56
CA ILE A 161 15.98 -11.70 -7.45
C ILE A 161 16.87 -10.45 -7.37
N HIS A 162 16.35 -9.31 -7.85
CA HIS A 162 17.04 -8.02 -7.69
C HIS A 162 16.95 -7.57 -6.24
N VAL A 163 18.09 -7.21 -5.66
CA VAL A 163 18.17 -6.76 -4.27
C VAL A 163 18.27 -5.24 -4.25
N PRO A 164 17.37 -4.53 -3.54
CA PRO A 164 17.38 -3.07 -3.47
C PRO A 164 18.71 -2.46 -3.02
N ARG A 165 19.46 -3.16 -2.16
CA ARG A 165 20.76 -2.73 -1.62
C ARG A 165 21.96 -3.01 -2.56
N LEU A 166 21.77 -3.79 -3.63
CA LEU A 166 22.84 -4.15 -4.58
C LEU A 166 22.85 -3.31 -5.86
N GLN A 167 22.16 -2.16 -5.91
CA GLN A 167 22.21 -1.21 -7.03
C GLN A 167 22.05 -1.88 -8.42
N GLY A 168 21.02 -2.71 -8.58
CA GLY A 168 20.78 -3.48 -9.82
C GLY A 168 21.37 -4.89 -9.84
N GLY A 169 22.13 -5.26 -8.81
CA GLY A 169 22.61 -6.63 -8.60
C GLY A 169 21.50 -7.63 -8.27
N LYS A 170 21.73 -8.89 -8.66
CA LYS A 170 20.84 -10.03 -8.37
C LYS A 170 21.48 -10.97 -7.36
N MET A 171 20.68 -11.53 -6.46
CA MET A 171 21.10 -12.52 -5.48
C MET A 171 20.21 -13.76 -5.52
N GLY A 172 20.74 -14.91 -5.13
CA GLY A 172 19.95 -16.13 -5.00
C GLY A 172 18.82 -15.95 -3.99
N VAL A 173 17.62 -16.47 -4.29
CA VAL A 173 16.42 -16.22 -3.47
C VAL A 173 16.63 -16.59 -2.01
N PHE A 174 17.28 -17.72 -1.72
CA PHE A 174 17.53 -18.18 -0.35
C PHE A 174 18.61 -17.39 0.41
N ALA A 175 19.40 -16.56 -0.29
CA ALA A 175 20.28 -15.59 0.32
C ALA A 175 19.59 -14.24 0.55
N THR A 176 18.26 -14.18 0.38
CA THR A 176 17.45 -12.96 0.54
C THR A 176 16.18 -13.25 1.33
N ARG A 177 15.49 -12.20 1.75
CA ARG A 177 14.15 -12.26 2.38
C ARG A 177 13.04 -11.80 1.42
N SER A 178 13.23 -12.04 0.11
CA SER A 178 12.22 -11.71 -0.91
C SER A 178 10.89 -12.42 -0.64
N PRO A 179 9.73 -11.82 -0.95
CA PRO A 179 8.45 -12.54 -0.92
C PRO A 179 8.35 -13.60 -2.03
N HIS A 180 9.06 -13.42 -3.15
CA HIS A 180 9.08 -14.31 -4.31
C HIS A 180 9.94 -15.56 -4.05
N ARG A 181 9.36 -16.57 -3.40
CA ARG A 181 10.01 -17.82 -2.94
C ARG A 181 9.15 -19.04 -3.26
N PRO A 182 9.72 -20.26 -3.28
CA PRO A 182 8.94 -21.47 -3.54
C PRO A 182 7.81 -21.69 -2.52
N CYS A 183 8.10 -21.42 -1.25
CA CYS A 183 7.11 -21.31 -0.17
C CYS A 183 7.05 -19.84 0.25
N PRO A 184 6.00 -19.08 -0.11
CA PRO A 184 5.91 -17.64 0.13
C PRO A 184 5.48 -17.34 1.58
N ILE A 185 6.26 -17.87 2.52
CA ILE A 185 6.10 -17.68 3.96
C ILE A 185 6.99 -16.51 4.39
N GLY A 186 6.36 -15.52 5.01
CA GLY A 186 7.01 -14.42 5.72
C GLY A 186 7.25 -14.79 7.18
N LEU A 187 8.29 -14.19 7.74
CA LEU A 187 8.68 -14.32 9.15
C LEU A 187 8.91 -12.92 9.69
N SER A 188 8.07 -12.49 10.61
CA SER A 188 8.16 -11.17 11.25
C SER A 188 8.36 -11.34 12.74
N VAL A 189 9.29 -10.59 13.33
CA VAL A 189 9.34 -10.42 14.79
C VAL A 189 8.61 -9.13 15.12
N ALA A 190 7.67 -9.21 16.05
CA ALA A 190 6.86 -8.07 16.47
C ALA A 190 6.83 -7.99 17.99
N LYS A 191 6.73 -6.77 18.52
CA LYS A 191 6.49 -6.53 19.94
C LYS A 191 5.03 -6.79 20.25
N ILE A 192 4.75 -7.50 21.34
CA ILE A 192 3.41 -7.71 21.85
C ILE A 192 3.01 -6.47 22.67
N GLU A 193 1.94 -5.81 22.25
CA GLU A 193 1.35 -4.69 22.99
C GLU A 193 0.21 -5.18 23.89
N GLY A 194 -0.49 -6.25 23.51
CA GLY A 194 -1.49 -6.86 24.37
C GLY A 194 -2.29 -7.98 23.72
N VAL A 195 -3.01 -8.74 24.54
CA VAL A 195 -3.89 -9.85 24.16
C VAL A 195 -5.30 -9.55 24.66
N TYR A 196 -6.28 -9.57 23.75
CA TYR A 196 -7.67 -9.22 24.04
C TYR A 196 -8.62 -10.23 23.38
N GLY A 197 -9.01 -11.27 24.13
CA GLY A 197 -9.82 -12.36 23.58
C GLY A 197 -9.14 -13.01 22.37
N GLY A 198 -9.81 -13.04 21.22
CA GLY A 198 -9.26 -13.58 19.97
C GLY A 198 -8.34 -12.62 19.20
N MET A 199 -7.85 -11.55 19.83
CA MET A 199 -7.04 -10.52 19.20
C MET A 199 -5.67 -10.37 19.87
N LEU A 200 -4.63 -10.26 19.06
CA LEU A 200 -3.26 -10.00 19.49
C LEU A 200 -2.79 -8.69 18.87
N LEU A 201 -2.51 -7.70 19.71
CA LEU A 201 -2.03 -6.37 19.31
C LEU A 201 -0.51 -6.37 19.26
N LEU A 202 0.03 -5.86 18.17
CA LEU A 202 1.45 -5.93 17.85
C LEU A 202 1.98 -4.60 17.34
N SER A 203 3.27 -4.35 17.59
CA SER A 203 4.02 -3.24 16.99
C SER A 203 5.32 -3.73 16.35
N GLY A 204 5.81 -2.98 15.34
CA GLY A 204 7.07 -3.29 14.65
C GLY A 204 6.99 -4.34 13.55
N ALA A 205 5.79 -4.80 13.17
CA ALA A 205 5.60 -5.81 12.13
C ALA A 205 5.75 -5.21 10.71
N ASP A 206 6.28 -6.02 9.77
CA ASP A 206 6.50 -5.68 8.36
C ASP A 206 5.49 -6.38 7.43
N ILE A 207 4.21 -6.23 7.75
CA ILE A 207 3.11 -6.97 7.12
C ILE A 207 2.13 -5.99 6.47
N VAL A 208 1.79 -6.23 5.20
CA VAL A 208 0.74 -5.48 4.48
C VAL A 208 -0.62 -5.84 5.06
N ASP A 209 -1.55 -4.87 5.11
CA ASP A 209 -2.91 -5.08 5.59
C ASP A 209 -3.64 -6.13 4.73
N GLY A 210 -4.34 -7.05 5.41
CA GLY A 210 -5.13 -8.07 4.72
C GLY A 210 -6.50 -7.59 4.28
N THR A 211 -6.97 -6.42 4.73
CA THR A 211 -8.34 -5.96 4.44
C THR A 211 -8.40 -5.38 3.03
N LYS A 212 -9.10 -6.03 2.10
CA LYS A 212 -9.38 -5.40 0.80
C LYS A 212 -10.44 -4.31 0.92
N ALA A 213 -10.24 -3.21 0.19
CA ALA A 213 -11.12 -2.03 0.17
C ALA A 213 -12.55 -2.27 -0.33
N GLU A 214 -12.81 -3.35 -1.06
CA GLU A 214 -14.06 -3.55 -1.81
C GLU A 214 -15.08 -4.50 -1.17
N GLU A 215 -14.76 -5.16 -0.06
CA GLU A 215 -15.72 -6.08 0.57
C GLU A 215 -16.58 -5.36 1.60
N LYS A 216 -17.89 -5.25 1.29
CA LYS A 216 -18.91 -4.83 2.26
C LYS A 216 -18.69 -5.62 3.55
N PRO A 217 -18.65 -4.97 4.73
CA PRO A 217 -18.56 -5.71 5.98
C PRO A 217 -19.71 -6.72 6.01
N LEU A 218 -19.39 -8.00 6.24
CA LEU A 218 -20.39 -8.99 6.63
C LEU A 218 -21.18 -8.35 7.77
N LYS A 219 -22.46 -8.04 7.53
CA LYS A 219 -23.35 -7.55 8.57
C LYS A 219 -23.38 -8.61 9.65
N MET A 220 -22.67 -8.36 10.75
CA MET A 220 -22.62 -9.22 11.91
C MET A 220 -23.88 -8.99 12.74
N ASN A 221 -25.03 -9.30 12.12
CA ASN A 221 -26.35 -9.12 12.70
C ASN A 221 -27.03 -10.47 12.96
N HIS A 222 -26.31 -11.49 13.43
CA HIS A 222 -26.93 -12.68 14.02
C HIS A 222 -25.96 -13.35 15.01
N LEU A 223 -25.64 -12.64 16.11
CA LEU A 223 -25.22 -13.29 17.35
C LEU A 223 -26.39 -13.17 18.33
N VAL A 224 -27.40 -14.02 18.13
CA VAL A 224 -28.47 -14.21 19.12
C VAL A 224 -27.90 -15.12 20.20
N LEU A 225 -27.92 -14.62 21.43
CA LEU A 225 -27.57 -15.35 22.65
C LEU A 225 -28.36 -16.67 22.72
N LEU A 226 -27.66 -17.76 23.00
CA LEU A 226 -28.29 -19.04 23.32
C LEU A 226 -29.10 -18.89 24.62
N SER A 227 -30.38 -19.20 24.53
CA SER A 227 -31.25 -19.55 25.66
C SER A 227 -31.67 -21.00 25.47
N GLU A 228 -31.64 -21.72 26.58
CA GLU A 228 -31.69 -23.18 26.75
C GLU A 228 -32.90 -23.89 26.13
N SER A 229 -32.72 -25.21 25.99
CA SER A 229 -33.70 -26.29 25.76
C SER A 229 -34.04 -26.66 24.30
N GLY A 230 -33.86 -27.95 23.98
CA GLY A 230 -34.54 -28.60 22.85
C GLY A 230 -33.64 -29.34 21.86
N THR A 231 -33.55 -30.65 22.03
CA THR A 231 -33.06 -31.66 21.07
C THR A 231 -33.71 -31.56 19.67
N ILE A 232 -32.92 -31.59 18.59
CA ILE A 232 -33.36 -31.94 17.22
C ILE A 232 -32.23 -32.71 16.50
N PRO A 233 -32.52 -33.80 15.75
CA PRO A 233 -31.52 -34.76 15.28
C PRO A 233 -30.80 -34.34 13.98
N VAL A 234 -29.59 -34.87 13.82
CA VAL A 234 -28.73 -34.74 12.65
C VAL A 234 -29.32 -35.54 11.47
N GLN A 235 -29.71 -34.85 10.41
CA GLN A 235 -29.97 -35.47 9.10
C GLN A 235 -29.33 -34.62 7.99
N ALA A 236 -28.68 -35.32 7.08
CA ALA A 236 -27.82 -34.82 6.01
C ALA A 236 -28.52 -33.79 5.10
N TYR A 237 -27.80 -32.75 4.69
CA TYR A 237 -27.21 -32.61 3.34
C TYR A 237 -26.53 -31.23 3.16
N ASP A 238 -25.62 -31.21 2.19
CA ASP A 238 -25.47 -30.16 1.16
C ASP A 238 -24.26 -29.21 1.21
N SER A 239 -23.29 -29.50 0.32
CA SER A 239 -22.66 -28.65 -0.72
C SER A 239 -22.27 -27.19 -0.46
N SER A 240 -22.35 -26.71 0.78
CA SER A 240 -22.08 -25.33 1.19
C SER A 240 -20.64 -25.08 1.66
N ILE A 241 -19.80 -26.13 1.71
CA ILE A 241 -18.40 -26.04 2.17
C ILE A 241 -17.47 -25.47 1.08
N LEU A 242 -17.87 -25.47 -0.19
CA LEU A 242 -17.00 -25.01 -1.29
C LEU A 242 -17.02 -23.49 -1.53
N THR A 243 -18.00 -22.75 -1.00
CA THR A 243 -18.06 -21.29 -1.15
C THR A 243 -17.31 -20.53 -0.05
N ALA A 244 -17.04 -21.15 1.10
CA ALA A 244 -16.22 -20.56 2.17
C ALA A 244 -14.72 -20.54 1.83
N ASN A 245 -14.23 -21.53 1.06
CA ASN A 245 -12.81 -21.65 0.72
C ASN A 245 -12.33 -20.70 -0.39
N VAL A 246 -13.24 -20.07 -1.14
CA VAL A 246 -12.88 -19.12 -2.21
C VAL A 246 -12.81 -17.68 -1.69
N LEU A 247 -13.46 -17.38 -0.55
CA LEU A 247 -13.41 -16.05 0.08
C LEU A 247 -12.16 -15.84 0.96
N LEU A 248 -11.50 -16.92 1.41
CA LEU A 248 -10.29 -16.84 2.24
C LEU A 248 -9.01 -16.41 1.47
N VAL A 249 -9.11 -16.18 0.17
CA VAL A 249 -7.96 -15.93 -0.72
C VAL A 249 -7.36 -14.52 -0.55
N TRP A 250 -7.98 -13.66 0.27
CA TRP A 250 -7.72 -12.21 0.20
C TRP A 250 -7.34 -11.51 1.50
N LEU A 251 -7.31 -12.23 2.63
CA LEU A 251 -6.78 -11.72 3.91
C LEU A 251 -5.35 -12.22 4.11
N VAL A 252 -4.47 -11.50 4.83
CA VAL A 252 -3.14 -12.01 5.17
C VAL A 252 -3.30 -13.23 6.06
N PRO A 253 -3.03 -14.45 5.59
CA PRO A 253 -3.23 -15.64 6.40
C PRO A 253 -2.06 -15.75 7.35
N VAL A 254 -2.36 -15.70 8.66
CA VAL A 254 -1.39 -16.08 9.69
C VAL A 254 -1.36 -17.60 9.73
N LEU A 255 -0.16 -18.17 9.61
CA LEU A 255 0.06 -19.60 9.68
C LEU A 255 0.34 -20.04 11.12
N ASP A 256 1.11 -19.25 11.87
CA ASP A 256 1.51 -19.60 13.22
C ASP A 256 2.02 -18.38 14.01
N ILE A 257 1.96 -18.48 15.33
CA ILE A 257 2.49 -17.50 16.30
C ILE A 257 3.35 -18.24 17.30
N LYS A 258 4.58 -17.77 17.54
CA LYS A 258 5.48 -18.35 18.55
C LYS A 258 6.05 -17.26 19.45
N PRO A 259 6.21 -17.51 20.76
CA PRO A 259 6.93 -16.56 21.61
C PRO A 259 8.37 -16.39 21.10
N TYR A 260 8.90 -15.16 21.17
CA TYR A 260 10.32 -14.92 20.90
C TYR A 260 11.13 -15.28 22.14
N LEU A 261 12.13 -16.14 21.96
CA LEU A 261 12.95 -16.67 23.05
C LEU A 261 14.39 -16.18 22.90
N PRO A 262 14.84 -15.16 23.66
CA PRO A 262 16.16 -14.57 23.47
C PRO A 262 17.32 -15.56 23.51
N TYR A 263 17.23 -16.62 24.32
CA TYR A 263 18.33 -17.59 24.46
C TYR A 263 18.57 -18.45 23.21
N CYS A 264 17.57 -18.63 22.32
CA CYS A 264 17.71 -19.43 21.09
C CYS A 264 17.44 -18.65 19.80
N ASP A 265 16.65 -17.59 19.86
CA ASP A 265 16.32 -16.76 18.70
C ASP A 265 17.31 -15.60 18.52
N SER A 266 18.05 -15.23 19.57
CA SER A 266 19.08 -14.19 19.51
C SER A 266 20.48 -14.80 19.40
N VAL A 267 20.98 -14.85 18.17
CA VAL A 267 22.34 -15.35 17.89
C VAL A 267 23.28 -14.15 17.75
N SER A 268 23.89 -13.72 18.86
CA SER A 268 24.77 -12.53 18.89
C SER A 268 26.02 -12.65 18.01
N VAL A 269 26.46 -13.88 17.72
CA VAL A 269 27.62 -14.18 16.84
C VAL A 269 27.25 -14.26 15.36
N ALA A 270 25.96 -14.10 15.00
CA ALA A 270 25.53 -14.16 13.62
C ALA A 270 26.16 -13.03 12.80
N SER A 271 26.51 -13.32 11.55
CA SER A 271 27.08 -12.35 10.62
C SER A 271 26.30 -12.34 9.31
N ALA A 272 26.34 -11.20 8.62
CA ALA A 272 25.72 -11.03 7.32
C ALA A 272 26.70 -10.29 6.38
N PRO A 273 26.60 -10.50 5.06
CA PRO A 273 27.37 -9.74 4.09
C PRO A 273 27.18 -8.23 4.26
N SER A 274 28.20 -7.44 3.91
CA SER A 274 28.20 -5.98 4.06
C SER A 274 27.00 -5.30 3.39
N TRP A 275 26.56 -5.80 2.23
CA TRP A 275 25.41 -5.26 1.50
C TRP A 275 24.05 -5.45 2.19
N VAL A 276 23.95 -6.28 3.24
CA VAL A 276 22.70 -6.51 4.00
C VAL A 276 22.49 -5.46 5.09
N LYS A 277 23.58 -4.86 5.61
CA LYS A 277 23.56 -4.02 6.80
C LYS A 277 22.56 -2.87 6.65
N ALA A 278 21.71 -2.70 7.66
CA ALA A 278 20.79 -1.58 7.82
C ALA A 278 21.26 -0.71 8.98
N GLY A 279 21.19 0.61 8.81
CA GLY A 279 21.74 1.59 9.75
C GLY A 279 23.22 1.90 9.54
N GLY A 280 23.66 3.05 10.08
CA GLY A 280 25.01 3.60 9.89
C GLY A 280 25.11 4.56 8.69
N SER A 281 26.28 5.20 8.55
CA SER A 281 26.55 6.18 7.48
C SER A 281 26.57 5.59 6.07
N GLU A 282 26.69 4.26 5.95
CA GLU A 282 26.71 3.54 4.66
C GLU A 282 25.35 2.93 4.28
N ASP A 283 24.28 3.15 5.05
CA ASP A 283 22.96 2.64 4.68
C ASP A 283 22.38 3.44 3.51
N VAL A 284 22.54 2.89 2.30
CA VAL A 284 22.02 3.45 1.04
C VAL A 284 20.51 3.70 1.01
N LEU A 285 19.76 3.16 1.97
CA LEU A 285 18.32 3.38 2.08
C LEU A 285 17.94 4.37 3.18
N ALA A 286 18.86 4.85 4.01
CA ALA A 286 18.55 5.79 5.08
C ALA A 286 18.36 7.21 4.54
N MET A 287 17.32 7.90 5.02
CA MET A 287 17.12 9.33 4.80
C MET A 287 17.79 10.13 5.92
N LYS A 288 18.24 11.35 5.62
CA LYS A 288 18.90 12.24 6.58
C LYS A 288 17.91 12.86 7.54
N THR A 289 16.84 13.47 7.02
CA THR A 289 15.79 14.10 7.82
C THR A 289 14.41 13.82 7.26
N VAL A 290 13.41 13.87 8.13
CA VAL A 290 12.00 13.82 7.77
C VAL A 290 11.29 14.90 8.57
N ASP A 291 10.79 15.88 7.85
CA ASP A 291 10.16 17.08 8.39
C ASP A 291 8.72 17.20 7.88
N PHE A 292 7.87 17.85 8.68
CA PHE A 292 6.45 18.04 8.38
C PHE A 292 6.18 19.52 8.14
N SER A 293 5.48 19.86 7.06
CA SER A 293 5.02 21.23 6.84
C SER A 293 3.91 21.59 7.82
N GLU A 294 3.78 22.88 8.13
CA GLU A 294 2.67 23.40 8.95
C GLU A 294 1.30 23.10 8.31
N SER A 295 1.22 23.13 6.97
CA SER A 295 0.02 22.75 6.23
C SER A 295 -0.38 21.30 6.51
N PHE A 296 0.57 20.37 6.44
CA PHE A 296 0.31 18.96 6.72
C PHE A 296 -0.18 18.74 8.15
N ILE A 297 0.47 19.35 9.15
CA ILE A 297 0.07 19.19 10.56
C ILE A 297 -1.36 19.68 10.77
N ARG A 298 -1.70 20.85 10.21
CA ARG A 298 -3.04 21.43 10.27
C ARG A 298 -4.08 20.54 9.57
N ASP A 299 -3.78 20.07 8.37
CA ASP A 299 -4.71 19.27 7.55
C ASP A 299 -4.97 17.90 8.17
N LEU A 300 -3.94 17.28 8.76
CA LEU A 300 -4.07 16.03 9.51
C LEU A 300 -4.91 16.24 10.77
N GLY A 301 -4.65 17.30 11.53
CA GLY A 301 -5.44 17.64 12.72
C GLY A 301 -6.91 17.91 12.41
N ALA A 302 -7.20 18.63 11.32
CA ALA A 302 -8.56 18.90 10.87
C ALA A 302 -9.29 17.62 10.44
N SER A 303 -8.57 16.67 9.83
CA SER A 303 -9.12 15.40 9.36
C SER A 303 -9.20 14.32 10.46
N TRP A 304 -8.58 14.54 11.63
CA TRP A 304 -8.45 13.51 12.66
C TRP A 304 -9.80 12.98 13.15
N LYS A 305 -10.79 13.86 13.38
CA LYS A 305 -12.11 13.47 13.88
C LYS A 305 -12.86 12.49 12.97
N SER A 306 -12.64 12.54 11.66
CA SER A 306 -13.30 11.62 10.73
C SER A 306 -12.55 10.28 10.60
N MET A 307 -11.22 10.28 10.76
CA MET A 307 -10.37 9.10 10.63
C MET A 307 -10.19 8.29 11.92
N GLU A 308 -10.35 8.91 13.10
CA GLU A 308 -9.95 8.31 14.37
C GLU A 308 -10.68 6.99 14.72
N LYS A 309 -11.84 6.75 14.12
CA LYS A 309 -12.64 5.51 14.27
C LYS A 309 -12.06 4.32 13.48
N TYR A 310 -11.22 4.60 12.49
CA TYR A 310 -10.62 3.62 11.58
C TYR A 310 -9.10 3.52 11.73
N SER A 311 -8.50 4.32 12.61
CA SER A 311 -7.05 4.36 12.84
C SER A 311 -6.63 3.46 14.01
N LEU A 312 -5.47 2.80 13.88
CA LEU A 312 -4.83 2.09 15.00
C LEU A 312 -4.13 3.06 15.97
N TYR A 313 -4.08 4.34 15.61
CA TYR A 313 -3.42 5.40 16.37
C TYR A 313 -4.43 6.25 17.13
N SER A 314 -3.98 6.78 18.26
CA SER A 314 -4.83 7.51 19.20
C SER A 314 -4.79 9.01 19.07
N SER A 315 -3.79 9.53 18.39
CA SER A 315 -3.67 10.94 18.09
C SER A 315 -2.96 11.16 16.75
N PRO A 316 -3.13 12.33 16.13
CA PRO A 316 -2.41 12.66 14.90
C PRO A 316 -0.89 12.70 15.12
N GLU A 317 -0.41 12.96 16.34
CA GLU A 317 1.01 12.92 16.71
C GLU A 317 1.57 11.50 16.69
N GLU A 318 0.81 10.48 17.10
CA GLU A 318 1.24 9.09 16.98
C GLU A 318 1.37 8.67 15.51
N LEU A 319 0.41 9.04 14.67
CA LEU A 319 0.50 8.77 13.23
C LEU A 319 1.67 9.53 12.58
N GLN A 320 1.98 10.74 13.03
CA GLN A 320 3.18 11.47 12.63
C GLN A 320 4.47 10.73 13.00
N LYS A 321 4.55 10.13 14.19
CA LYS A 321 5.71 9.31 14.59
C LYS A 321 5.89 8.11 13.66
N LEU A 322 4.80 7.42 13.31
CA LEU A 322 4.82 6.36 12.30
C LEU A 322 5.36 6.87 10.96
N LEU A 323 4.76 7.93 10.41
CA LEU A 323 5.16 8.49 9.12
C LEU A 323 6.64 8.89 9.12
N LYS A 324 7.11 9.49 10.21
CA LYS A 324 8.51 9.86 10.39
C LYS A 324 9.44 8.65 10.29
N GLN A 325 9.07 7.53 10.93
CA GLN A 325 9.87 6.31 10.86
C GLN A 325 9.80 5.64 9.48
N VAL A 326 8.61 5.57 8.86
CA VAL A 326 8.46 4.98 7.52
C VAL A 326 9.29 5.76 6.48
N LEU A 327 9.19 7.08 6.49
CA LEU A 327 9.90 7.96 5.58
C LEU A 327 11.37 8.20 5.97
N SER A 328 11.83 7.69 7.11
CA SER A 328 13.26 7.66 7.45
C SER A 328 14.07 6.73 6.54
N ARG A 329 13.38 5.99 5.66
CA ARG A 329 13.96 5.12 4.65
C ARG A 329 13.44 5.49 3.27
N ASP A 330 14.29 5.34 2.25
CA ASP A 330 13.88 5.48 0.87
C ASP A 330 12.92 4.33 0.51
N ILE A 331 11.64 4.64 0.41
CA ILE A 331 10.56 3.69 0.06
C ILE A 331 10.34 3.60 -1.46
N ARG A 332 11.01 4.44 -2.26
CA ARG A 332 10.85 4.49 -3.71
C ARG A 332 11.27 3.17 -4.34
N SER A 333 10.60 2.80 -5.43
CA SER A 333 11.02 1.69 -6.30
C SER A 333 12.37 1.99 -6.96
N LEU A 334 13.08 0.96 -7.41
CA LEU A 334 14.34 1.12 -8.16
C LEU A 334 14.17 2.09 -9.34
N ASN A 335 13.11 1.91 -10.14
CA ASN A 335 12.79 2.79 -11.27
C ASN A 335 12.54 4.24 -10.86
N GLN A 336 11.98 4.50 -9.67
CA GLN A 336 11.77 5.87 -9.19
C GLN A 336 13.06 6.53 -8.69
N ARG A 337 14.02 5.75 -8.21
CA ARG A 337 15.33 6.24 -7.76
C ARG A 337 16.25 6.62 -8.90
N GLU A 338 16.07 5.98 -10.05
CA GLU A 338 16.81 6.30 -11.28
C GLU A 338 16.32 7.59 -11.95
N ARG A 339 15.19 8.17 -11.50
CA ARG A 339 14.66 9.43 -12.04
C ARG A 339 15.34 10.64 -11.41
N PRO A 340 15.56 11.73 -12.17
CA PRO A 340 16.08 12.98 -11.61
C PRO A 340 15.15 13.53 -10.51
N HIS A 341 15.76 14.04 -9.44
CA HIS A 341 15.07 14.60 -8.27
C HIS A 341 14.41 15.96 -8.52
N THR A 342 14.75 16.60 -9.63
CA THR A 342 14.18 17.87 -10.08
C THR A 342 13.36 17.59 -11.33
N ALA A 343 12.05 17.83 -11.26
CA ALA A 343 11.21 17.82 -12.45
C ALA A 343 11.33 19.19 -13.13
N LYS A 344 11.53 19.23 -14.45
CA LYS A 344 11.31 20.49 -15.17
C LYS A 344 9.80 20.78 -15.07
N LEU A 345 9.44 22.04 -14.85
CA LEU A 345 8.05 22.54 -14.74
C LEU A 345 7.06 22.01 -15.79
N SER A 346 7.55 21.57 -16.96
CA SER A 346 6.77 20.92 -18.01
C SER A 346 6.26 19.52 -17.62
N GLU A 347 6.99 18.79 -16.79
CA GLU A 347 6.68 17.41 -16.39
C GLU A 347 5.73 17.34 -15.19
N VAL A 348 5.70 18.38 -14.35
CA VAL A 348 4.84 18.43 -13.16
C VAL A 348 3.39 18.64 -13.54
N SER A 349 3.07 19.46 -14.55
CA SER A 349 1.69 19.57 -15.05
C SER A 349 1.16 18.26 -15.65
N ASP A 350 2.05 17.44 -16.22
CA ASP A 350 1.74 16.16 -16.87
C ASP A 350 1.54 15.00 -15.87
N ILE A 351 2.08 15.11 -14.66
CA ILE A 351 1.84 14.17 -13.57
C ILE A 351 0.47 14.44 -12.94
N PHE A 352 0.11 15.72 -12.78
CA PHE A 352 -1.12 16.14 -12.09
C PHE A 352 -2.37 16.02 -12.97
N SER A 353 -2.24 16.09 -14.29
CA SER A 353 -3.35 15.78 -15.22
C SER A 353 -3.66 14.28 -15.31
N LYS A 354 -2.67 13.41 -15.06
CA LYS A 354 -2.83 11.95 -15.06
C LYS A 354 -3.58 11.39 -13.83
N ILE A 355 -3.57 12.10 -12.71
CA ILE A 355 -4.34 11.73 -11.50
C ILE A 355 -5.82 12.14 -11.66
N SER A 356 -6.09 13.19 -12.44
CA SER A 356 -7.43 13.75 -12.65
C SER A 356 -8.23 13.10 -13.80
N SER A 357 -7.65 12.15 -14.54
CA SER A 357 -8.27 11.57 -15.73
C SER A 357 -8.34 10.05 -15.73
N ASP A 358 -8.83 9.46 -14.64
CA ASP A 358 -9.34 8.08 -14.65
C ASP A 358 -10.88 8.08 -14.63
N PRO A 359 -11.53 8.15 -15.81
CA PRO A 359 -12.85 7.58 -16.03
C PRO A 359 -12.64 6.21 -16.67
N ALA A 360 -12.46 5.17 -15.87
CA ALA A 360 -12.39 3.81 -16.39
C ALA A 360 -12.84 2.79 -15.34
N ASP A 361 -14.10 2.90 -14.93
CA ASP A 361 -15.05 1.79 -14.95
C ASP A 361 -16.45 2.41 -14.88
N LEU A 362 -17.29 2.10 -15.87
CA LEU A 362 -18.77 2.15 -15.94
C LEU A 362 -19.22 2.44 -17.38
N ASP A 363 -19.10 1.44 -18.25
CA ASP A 363 -20.15 1.21 -19.25
C ASP A 363 -21.30 0.49 -18.52
N VAL A 364 -22.07 1.27 -17.76
CA VAL A 364 -23.41 0.87 -17.29
C VAL A 364 -24.32 2.05 -17.55
N GLU A 365 -25.17 1.93 -18.56
CA GLU A 365 -26.32 2.81 -18.69
C GLU A 365 -27.19 2.68 -17.43
N GLY A 366 -27.18 3.71 -16.57
CA GLY A 366 -28.07 3.77 -15.41
C GLY A 366 -27.62 4.73 -14.31
N ALA A 367 -28.26 5.90 -14.25
CA ALA A 367 -28.41 6.81 -13.11
C ALA A 367 -27.15 7.13 -12.25
N GLY A 368 -26.55 8.30 -12.48
CA GLY A 368 -25.46 8.85 -11.67
C GLY A 368 -25.86 9.02 -10.19
N SER A 369 -25.06 8.41 -9.32
CA SER A 369 -25.17 8.56 -7.86
C SER A 369 -24.39 9.78 -7.36
N SER A 370 -24.74 10.28 -6.18
CA SER A 370 -24.12 11.41 -5.49
C SER A 370 -22.62 11.26 -5.22
N ASP A 371 -22.11 10.03 -5.21
CA ASP A 371 -20.84 9.69 -4.56
C ASP A 371 -19.62 9.90 -5.48
N GLU A 372 -19.79 9.79 -6.81
CA GLU A 372 -18.69 10.00 -7.78
C GLU A 372 -18.31 11.47 -7.95
N LYS A 373 -19.28 12.39 -7.83
CA LYS A 373 -19.01 13.83 -7.88
C LYS A 373 -18.25 14.31 -6.65
N GLU A 374 -18.45 13.67 -5.51
CA GLU A 374 -17.80 14.02 -4.24
C GLU A 374 -16.32 13.59 -4.22
N LEU A 375 -16.00 12.41 -4.76
CA LEU A 375 -14.63 11.89 -4.88
C LEU A 375 -13.76 12.73 -5.85
N SER A 376 -14.34 13.17 -6.96
CA SER A 376 -13.67 14.05 -7.94
C SER A 376 -13.35 15.43 -7.33
N ALA A 377 -14.29 16.02 -6.60
CA ALA A 377 -14.10 17.30 -5.92
C ALA A 377 -13.05 17.24 -4.80
N GLN A 378 -12.97 16.13 -4.06
CA GLN A 378 -11.93 15.91 -3.05
C GLN A 378 -10.54 15.76 -3.67
N THR A 379 -10.46 15.05 -4.80
CA THR A 379 -9.21 14.86 -5.56
C THR A 379 -8.71 16.19 -6.15
N GLU A 380 -9.58 17.01 -6.72
CA GLU A 380 -9.21 18.35 -7.22
C GLU A 380 -8.78 19.29 -6.09
N LYS A 381 -9.47 19.26 -4.93
CA LYS A 381 -9.09 20.04 -3.75
C LYS A 381 -7.72 19.63 -3.22
N PHE A 382 -7.41 18.33 -3.18
CA PHE A 382 -6.10 17.80 -2.82
C PHE A 382 -5.00 18.25 -3.80
N LEU A 383 -5.25 18.14 -5.10
CA LEU A 383 -4.30 18.58 -6.13
C LEU A 383 -4.04 20.09 -6.06
N GLN A 384 -5.03 20.89 -5.67
CA GLN A 384 -4.88 22.34 -5.49
C GLN A 384 -4.03 22.69 -4.25
N VAL A 385 -4.33 22.11 -3.08
CA VAL A 385 -3.52 22.29 -1.85
C VAL A 385 -2.07 21.87 -2.06
N THR A 386 -1.87 20.81 -2.84
CA THR A 386 -0.56 20.27 -3.20
C THR A 386 0.22 21.19 -4.13
N ARG A 387 -0.44 21.81 -5.13
CA ARG A 387 0.18 22.81 -6.02
C ARG A 387 0.60 24.07 -5.28
N ASP A 388 -0.21 24.52 -4.33
CA ASP A 388 0.05 25.76 -3.59
C ASP A 388 1.21 25.61 -2.59
N SER A 389 1.58 24.37 -2.23
CA SER A 389 2.61 24.04 -1.23
C SER A 389 3.98 23.65 -1.81
N CYS A 390 4.12 23.53 -3.14
CA CYS A 390 5.35 23.11 -3.81
C CYS A 390 6.04 24.30 -4.50
N THR A 391 7.36 24.42 -4.31
CA THR A 391 8.18 25.35 -5.10
C THR A 391 8.48 24.75 -6.48
N ASN A 392 8.60 25.59 -7.50
CA ASN A 392 8.84 25.16 -8.89
C ASN A 392 10.01 24.17 -9.01
N GLY A 393 9.70 22.90 -9.31
CA GLY A 393 10.67 21.87 -9.70
C GLY A 393 10.79 20.65 -8.78
N GLU A 394 10.09 20.61 -7.65
CA GLU A 394 10.11 19.45 -6.74
C GLU A 394 9.30 18.26 -7.31
N VAL A 395 9.85 17.04 -7.22
CA VAL A 395 9.11 15.80 -7.51
C VAL A 395 8.29 15.40 -6.29
N LEU A 396 6.99 15.22 -6.50
CA LEU A 396 6.09 14.79 -5.45
C LEU A 396 5.87 13.27 -5.49
N TYR A 397 6.03 12.65 -4.33
CA TYR A 397 5.74 11.24 -4.09
C TYR A 397 4.52 11.10 -3.19
N ASN A 398 3.84 9.95 -3.30
CA ASN A 398 2.66 9.63 -2.52
C ASN A 398 2.88 8.32 -1.73
N LEU A 399 2.36 8.29 -0.52
CA LEU A 399 2.39 7.17 0.41
C LEU A 399 0.99 7.00 1.01
N VAL A 400 0.40 5.81 0.87
CA VAL A 400 -0.89 5.50 1.50
C VAL A 400 -0.66 4.67 2.76
N ILE A 401 -1.06 5.20 3.91
CA ILE A 401 -1.01 4.53 5.22
C ILE A 401 -2.32 4.78 5.94
N GLU A 402 -2.94 3.71 6.46
CA GLU A 402 -4.25 3.76 7.13
C GLU A 402 -5.33 4.54 6.33
N GLY A 403 -5.30 4.41 5.00
CA GLY A 403 -6.21 5.15 4.13
C GLY A 403 -5.98 6.66 4.07
N VAL A 404 -4.88 7.16 4.62
CA VAL A 404 -4.41 8.53 4.40
C VAL A 404 -3.39 8.51 3.27
N ASN A 405 -3.68 9.25 2.20
CA ASN A 405 -2.70 9.54 1.16
C ASN A 405 -1.86 10.73 1.61
N VAL A 406 -0.56 10.49 1.82
CA VAL A 406 0.42 11.46 2.26
C VAL A 406 1.34 11.82 1.10
N SER A 407 1.42 13.11 0.79
CA SER A 407 2.32 13.63 -0.24
C SER A 407 3.59 14.21 0.36
N TYR A 408 4.73 13.84 -0.20
CA TYR A 408 6.04 14.29 0.27
C TYR A 408 7.01 14.55 -0.89
N THR A 409 8.01 15.38 -0.64
CA THR A 409 9.14 15.62 -1.55
C THR A 409 10.40 15.01 -0.95
N GLN A 410 11.36 14.65 -1.82
CA GLN A 410 12.65 14.13 -1.42
C GLN A 410 13.75 14.70 -2.33
N ASP A 411 14.76 15.33 -1.74
CA ASP A 411 15.90 15.86 -2.48
C ASP A 411 17.00 14.80 -2.71
N SER A 412 18.07 15.19 -3.42
CA SER A 412 19.23 14.33 -3.69
C SER A 412 20.08 14.05 -2.46
N GLU A 413 19.92 14.82 -1.40
CA GLU A 413 20.65 14.67 -0.14
C GLU A 413 19.94 13.75 0.85
N GLY A 414 18.69 13.36 0.57
CA GLY A 414 17.89 12.50 1.43
C GLY A 414 17.13 13.27 2.50
N HIS A 415 16.83 14.54 2.28
CA HIS A 415 15.87 15.29 3.10
C HIS A 415 14.46 15.07 2.56
N VAL A 416 13.56 14.68 3.46
CA VAL A 416 12.15 14.42 3.14
C VAL A 416 11.28 15.48 3.80
N VAL A 417 10.40 16.11 3.02
CA VAL A 417 9.40 17.05 3.54
C VAL A 417 8.00 16.56 3.20
N VAL A 418 7.21 16.26 4.22
CA VAL A 418 5.79 15.91 4.08
C VAL A 418 4.98 17.19 3.95
N LYS A 419 4.22 17.32 2.85
CA LYS A 419 3.60 18.59 2.43
C LYS A 419 2.09 18.64 2.69
N ALA A 420 1.39 17.53 2.47
CA ALA A 420 -0.06 17.47 2.52
C ALA A 420 -0.55 16.05 2.77
N CYS A 421 -1.80 15.93 3.22
CA CYS A 421 -2.49 14.65 3.34
C CYS A 421 -3.94 14.74 2.88
N THR A 422 -4.51 13.62 2.48
CA THR A 422 -5.95 13.48 2.23
C THR A 422 -6.44 12.12 2.67
N VAL A 423 -7.56 12.13 3.40
CA VAL A 423 -8.25 10.91 3.84
C VAL A 423 -9.03 10.33 2.67
N LEU A 424 -8.75 9.07 2.33
CA LEU A 424 -9.45 8.35 1.29
C LEU A 424 -10.76 7.80 1.88
N GLN A 425 -11.91 8.33 1.44
CA GLN A 425 -13.22 8.01 2.01
C GLN A 425 -13.73 6.57 1.72
N HIS A 426 -13.02 5.79 0.90
CA HIS A 426 -13.53 4.52 0.35
C HIS A 426 -12.86 3.25 0.86
N LEU A 427 -12.00 3.33 1.88
CA LEU A 427 -11.57 2.10 2.55
C LEU A 427 -12.67 1.72 3.52
N ASN A 428 -13.53 0.76 3.14
CA ASN A 428 -14.47 0.03 4.01
C ASN A 428 -13.71 -0.71 5.12
N THR A 429 -12.99 0.05 5.94
CA THR A 429 -12.26 -0.42 7.09
C THR A 429 -13.29 -0.56 8.20
N PRO A 430 -13.48 -1.78 8.74
CA PRO A 430 -14.39 -1.98 9.85
C PRO A 430 -13.98 -1.08 11.02
N ASP A 431 -14.95 -0.61 11.81
CA ASP A 431 -14.67 0.15 13.04
C ASP A 431 -13.68 -0.61 13.92
N ILE A 432 -12.52 -0.02 14.18
CA ILE A 432 -11.42 -0.65 14.95
C ILE A 432 -11.21 0.02 16.31
N ARG A 433 -12.22 0.75 16.84
CA ARG A 433 -12.14 1.36 18.17
C ARG A 433 -11.76 0.36 19.27
N ASN A 434 -12.17 -0.91 19.13
CA ASN A 434 -11.78 -1.96 20.05
C ASN A 434 -10.30 -2.35 19.94
N CYS A 435 -9.72 -2.38 18.74
CA CYS A 435 -8.28 -2.60 18.54
C CYS A 435 -7.47 -1.44 19.13
N ARG A 436 -7.90 -0.21 18.88
CA ARG A 436 -7.23 1.02 19.32
C ARG A 436 -7.14 1.13 20.84
N ARG A 437 -8.23 0.83 21.56
CA ARG A 437 -8.25 0.91 23.04
C ARG A 437 -7.15 0.08 23.70
N GLY A 438 -6.81 -1.08 23.12
CA GLY A 438 -5.77 -1.94 23.68
C GLY A 438 -4.33 -1.48 23.42
N PHE A 439 -4.10 -0.49 22.56
CA PHE A 439 -2.78 0.16 22.40
C PHE A 439 -2.58 1.34 23.37
N THR A 440 -3.63 1.82 24.03
CA THR A 440 -3.61 3.00 24.92
C THR A 440 -3.67 2.68 26.40
N SER A 441 -3.98 1.44 26.75
CA SER A 441 -3.93 0.89 28.12
C SER A 441 -2.55 0.34 28.41
#